data_AF-A0A952BKP2-F1
#
_entry.id   AF-A0A952BKP2-F1
#
_cell.length_a   1.000
_cell.length_b   1.000
_cell.length_c   1.000
_cell.angle_alpha   90.00
_cell.angle_beta   90.00
_cell.angle_gamma   90.00
#
_symmetry.space_group_name_H-M   'P 1'
#
loop_
_entity.id
_entity.type
_entity.pdbx_description
1 polymer ?
#
loop_
_entity_poly.entity_id
_entity_poly.type
_entity_poly.pdbx_seq_one_letter_code
_entity_poly.pdbx_strand_id
1 'polypeptide(L)'
;MIVTAYSSDKISTNWKRGKVLFWRKYVASGPNKGKRKKVGITSSGTKARKGTIAADVRYYPYGTKMIIPGYGEGVVEDTGSAIKGPNRLDVYFRTRKKALKWGRQKINVKIRR
;
A
#
# COMPACT_ATOMS: atom_id res chain seq x y z
N MET A 1 -3.36 -9.30 13.54
CA MET A 1 -3.77 -8.43 12.41
C MET A 1 -3.72 -9.22 11.11
N ILE A 2 -4.57 -8.90 10.13
CA ILE A 2 -4.46 -9.41 8.76
C ILE A 2 -3.47 -8.53 8.01
N VAL A 3 -2.38 -9.12 7.52
CA VAL A 3 -1.34 -8.42 6.76
C VAL A 3 -1.34 -8.98 5.34
N THR A 4 -1.66 -8.12 4.38
CA THR A 4 -1.53 -8.41 2.94
C THR A 4 -0.28 -7.73 2.38
N ALA A 5 -0.01 -7.94 1.10
CA ALA A 5 1.04 -7.23 0.40
C ALA A 5 0.56 -6.62 -0.92
N TYR A 6 1.15 -5.49 -1.29
CA TYR A 6 0.93 -4.82 -2.55
C TYR A 6 2.24 -4.42 -3.23
N SER A 7 2.15 -4.05 -4.52
CA SER A 7 3.27 -3.50 -5.28
C SER A 7 2.83 -2.30 -6.12
N SER A 8 3.76 -1.58 -6.74
CA SER A 8 3.44 -0.41 -7.58
C SER A 8 2.84 -0.74 -8.96
N ASP A 9 2.53 -2.01 -9.23
CA ASP A 9 2.01 -2.46 -10.52
C ASP A 9 0.54 -2.05 -10.75
N LYS A 10 0.11 -2.14 -12.01
CA LYS A 10 -1.23 -1.71 -12.46
C LYS A 10 -2.38 -2.40 -11.72
N ILE A 11 -2.16 -3.65 -11.29
CA ILE A 11 -3.19 -4.48 -10.65
C ILE A 11 -3.29 -4.08 -9.18
N SER A 12 -2.18 -4.09 -8.44
CA SER A 12 -2.18 -3.70 -7.03
C SER A 12 -2.60 -2.24 -6.80
N THR A 13 -2.23 -1.30 -7.68
CA THR A 13 -2.49 0.14 -7.48
C THR A 13 -3.59 0.73 -8.38
N ASN A 14 -4.35 -0.15 -9.05
CA ASN A 14 -5.53 0.18 -9.85
C ASN A 14 -5.34 1.35 -10.84
N TRP A 15 -4.29 1.30 -11.66
CA TRP A 15 -4.04 2.35 -12.67
C TRP A 15 -3.90 1.80 -14.08
N LYS A 16 -4.31 2.63 -15.04
CA LYS A 16 -4.13 2.41 -16.47
C LYS A 16 -3.36 3.57 -17.09
N ARG A 17 -2.81 3.33 -18.28
CA ARG A 17 -2.10 4.32 -19.09
C ARG A 17 -3.02 4.71 -20.26
N GLY A 18 -3.14 6.01 -20.53
CA GLY A 18 -3.95 6.50 -21.65
C GLY A 18 -3.45 5.94 -22.98
N LYS A 19 -4.37 5.69 -23.92
CA LYS A 19 -4.03 5.28 -25.29
C LYS A 19 -3.63 6.47 -26.17
N VAL A 20 -4.37 7.58 -26.06
CA VAL A 20 -4.15 8.81 -26.83
C VAL A 20 -3.05 9.68 -26.21
N LEU A 21 -3.07 9.83 -24.88
CA LEU A 21 -2.00 10.48 -24.11
C LEU A 21 -1.17 9.40 -23.39
N PHE A 22 -0.21 8.80 -24.10
CA PHE A 22 0.52 7.61 -23.64
C PHE A 22 1.35 7.82 -22.36
N TRP A 23 1.60 9.05 -21.94
CA TRP A 23 2.27 9.36 -20.68
C TRP A 23 1.31 9.43 -19.47
N ARG A 24 0.00 9.64 -19.70
CA ARG A 24 -0.94 9.94 -18.60
C ARG A 24 -1.40 8.65 -17.91
N LYS A 25 -0.99 8.48 -16.65
CA LYS A 25 -1.49 7.42 -15.75
C LYS A 25 -2.72 7.91 -15.01
N TYR A 26 -3.76 7.07 -14.92
CA TYR A 26 -5.03 7.41 -14.29
C TYR A 26 -5.61 6.23 -13.51
N VAL A 27 -6.50 6.54 -12.55
CA VAL A 27 -7.22 5.53 -11.76
C VAL A 27 -8.22 4.79 -12.65
N ALA A 28 -8.14 3.46 -12.69
CA ALA A 28 -8.91 2.68 -13.65
C ALA A 28 -10.39 2.48 -13.27
N SER A 29 -10.71 2.46 -11.97
CA SER A 29 -12.08 2.23 -11.46
C SER A 29 -12.30 2.84 -10.07
N GLY A 30 -13.55 2.86 -9.61
CA GLY A 30 -13.95 3.39 -8.29
C GLY A 30 -14.22 4.90 -8.31
N PRO A 31 -14.43 5.51 -7.12
CA PRO A 31 -14.87 6.91 -7.00
C PRO A 31 -13.95 7.95 -7.65
N ASN A 32 -12.67 7.60 -7.84
CA ASN A 32 -11.66 8.47 -8.44
C ASN A 32 -11.32 8.10 -9.88
N LYS A 33 -12.13 7.27 -10.56
CA LYS A 33 -11.91 6.83 -11.95
C LYS A 33 -11.59 8.03 -12.86
N GLY A 34 -10.57 7.88 -13.71
CA GLY A 34 -10.16 8.90 -14.67
C GLY A 34 -9.22 9.98 -14.11
N LYS A 35 -9.18 10.19 -12.79
CA LYS A 35 -8.23 11.14 -12.17
C LYS A 35 -6.78 10.67 -12.35
N ARG A 36 -5.85 11.63 -12.43
CA ARG A 36 -4.41 11.36 -12.55
C ARG A 36 -3.92 10.53 -11.36
N LYS A 37 -3.14 9.48 -11.62
CA LYS A 37 -2.51 8.64 -10.59
C LYS A 37 -1.01 8.92 -10.48
N LYS A 38 -0.57 9.32 -9.29
CA LYS A 38 0.85 9.32 -8.90
C LYS A 38 1.23 7.90 -8.45
N VAL A 39 1.77 7.08 -9.37
CA VAL A 39 2.12 5.68 -9.08
C VAL A 39 3.41 5.63 -8.25
N GLY A 40 3.40 4.84 -7.17
CA GLY A 40 4.54 4.67 -6.27
C GLY A 40 4.72 5.82 -5.27
N ILE A 41 3.76 6.74 -5.19
CA ILE A 41 3.69 7.78 -4.17
C ILE A 41 2.61 7.37 -3.17
N THR A 42 2.96 7.36 -1.89
CA THR A 42 2.06 7.02 -0.78
C THR A 42 1.09 8.16 -0.50
N SER A 43 0.05 7.90 0.29
CA SER A 43 -0.88 8.95 0.72
C SER A 43 -0.25 10.00 1.63
N SER A 44 0.83 9.69 2.36
CA SER A 44 1.63 10.69 3.08
C SER A 44 2.51 11.55 2.16
N GLY A 45 2.62 11.21 0.88
CA GLY A 45 3.40 11.95 -0.12
C GLY A 45 4.83 11.45 -0.33
N THR A 46 5.26 10.39 0.38
CA THR A 46 6.60 9.81 0.20
C THR A 46 6.62 8.77 -0.93
N LYS A 47 7.82 8.36 -1.36
CA LYS A 47 7.98 7.28 -2.34
C LYS A 47 7.89 5.93 -1.64
N ALA A 48 6.99 5.07 -2.12
CA ALA A 48 6.81 3.72 -1.59
C ALA A 48 8.10 2.89 -1.76
N ARG A 49 8.56 2.31 -0.64
CA ARG A 49 9.79 1.52 -0.55
C ARG A 49 9.61 0.37 0.44
N LYS A 50 10.58 -0.55 0.52
CA LYS A 50 10.54 -1.59 1.56
C LYS A 50 10.45 -0.90 2.93
N GLY A 51 9.52 -1.33 3.77
CA GLY A 51 9.19 -0.69 5.04
C GLY A 51 7.95 0.22 4.97
N THR A 52 7.45 0.59 3.79
CA THR A 52 6.19 1.33 3.68
C THR A 52 5.01 0.42 4.03
N ILE A 53 4.18 0.87 4.98
CA ILE A 53 2.96 0.20 5.43
C ILE A 53 1.76 1.06 5.05
N ALA A 54 0.74 0.44 4.46
CA ALA A 54 -0.59 1.01 4.34
C ALA A 54 -1.45 0.58 5.54
N ALA A 55 -2.11 1.54 6.18
CA ALA A 55 -2.97 1.31 7.34
C ALA A 55 -4.17 2.27 7.36
N ASP A 56 -5.08 2.09 8.31
CA ASP A 56 -6.11 3.09 8.62
C ASP A 56 -5.54 4.12 9.59
N VAL A 57 -5.32 5.34 9.11
CA VAL A 57 -4.66 6.42 9.87
C VAL A 57 -5.44 6.90 11.08
N ARG A 58 -6.73 6.57 11.19
CA ARG A 58 -7.53 6.83 12.40
C ARG A 58 -7.08 6.00 13.60
N TYR A 59 -6.44 4.86 13.34
CA TYR A 59 -5.91 3.96 14.38
C TYR A 59 -4.39 4.00 14.45
N TYR A 60 -3.72 4.15 13.30
CA TYR A 60 -2.26 4.20 13.20
C TYR A 60 -1.84 5.43 12.40
N PRO A 61 -1.65 6.59 13.06
CA PRO A 61 -1.24 7.81 12.38
C PRO A 61 0.03 7.61 11.54
N TYR A 62 0.19 8.43 10.49
CA TYR A 62 1.42 8.42 9.71
C TYR A 62 2.66 8.54 10.62
N GLY A 63 3.72 7.80 10.29
CA GLY A 63 4.92 7.72 11.11
C GLY A 63 4.90 6.61 12.17
N THR A 64 3.75 5.97 12.44
CA THR A 64 3.67 4.82 13.36
C THR A 64 4.63 3.72 12.88
N LYS A 65 5.55 3.31 13.77
CA LYS A 65 6.53 2.25 13.48
C LYS A 65 5.98 0.90 13.90
N MET A 66 6.24 -0.13 13.10
CA MET A 66 5.79 -1.49 13.37
C MET A 66 6.88 -2.50 13.04
N ILE A 67 6.91 -3.59 13.81
CA ILE A 67 7.72 -4.78 13.52
C ILE A 67 6.75 -5.88 13.09
N ILE A 68 6.87 -6.30 11.84
CA ILE A 68 6.02 -7.32 11.22
C ILE A 68 6.87 -8.59 11.02
N PRO A 69 6.63 -9.66 11.79
CA PRO A 69 7.31 -10.95 11.60
C PRO A 69 7.36 -11.37 10.13
N GLY A 70 8.55 -11.75 9.64
CA GLY A 70 8.79 -12.14 8.25
C GLY A 70 8.96 -10.97 7.25
N TYR A 71 8.51 -9.76 7.57
CA TYR A 71 8.69 -8.57 6.71
C TYR A 71 9.83 -7.67 7.22
N GLY A 72 9.92 -7.49 8.53
CA GLY A 72 10.85 -6.60 9.22
C GLY A 72 10.19 -5.35 9.77
N GLU A 73 10.99 -4.30 9.97
CA GLU A 73 10.51 -2.99 10.40
C GLU A 73 9.81 -2.24 9.26
N GLY A 74 8.77 -1.47 9.61
CA GLY A 74 8.10 -0.58 8.69
C GLY A 74 7.43 0.61 9.38
N VAL A 75 6.97 1.55 8.56
CA VAL A 75 6.37 2.82 8.96
C VAL A 75 5.07 3.01 8.19
N VAL A 76 4.03 3.47 8.88
CA VAL A 76 2.78 3.87 8.24
C VAL A 76 3.01 5.14 7.42
N GLU A 77 3.00 5.00 6.10
CA GLU A 77 3.14 6.10 5.15
C GLU A 77 1.99 6.11 4.13
N ASP A 78 1.21 5.04 4.03
CA ASP A 78 0.19 4.89 3.00
C ASP A 78 -1.19 4.52 3.57
N THR A 79 -2.20 4.60 2.72
CA THR A 79 -3.59 4.24 3.02
C THR A 79 -4.21 3.54 1.82
N GLY A 80 -5.07 2.55 2.06
CA GLY A 80 -5.84 1.89 1.00
C GLY A 80 -7.34 1.99 1.25
N SER A 81 -8.14 2.02 0.18
CA SER A 81 -9.60 1.96 0.30
C SER A 81 -10.06 0.66 0.99
N ALA A 82 -9.38 -0.45 0.72
CA ALA A 82 -9.64 -1.75 1.34
C ALA A 82 -8.92 -1.97 2.68
N ILE A 83 -8.06 -1.04 3.12
CA ILE A 83 -7.27 -1.14 4.36
C ILE A 83 -7.93 -0.26 5.42
N LYS A 84 -8.87 -0.86 6.17
CA LYS A 84 -9.75 -0.18 7.11
C LYS A 84 -9.80 -0.90 8.45
N GLY A 85 -9.95 -0.12 9.52
CA GLY A 85 -10.02 -0.60 10.89
C GLY A 85 -8.64 -0.95 11.50
N PRO A 86 -8.62 -1.36 12.77
CA PRO A 86 -7.38 -1.58 13.52
C PRO A 86 -6.67 -2.89 13.16
N ASN A 87 -7.34 -3.81 12.45
CA ASN A 87 -6.87 -5.19 12.28
C ASN A 87 -6.39 -5.51 10.86
N ARG A 88 -6.14 -4.51 10.02
CA ARG A 88 -5.74 -4.72 8.62
C ARG A 88 -4.57 -3.81 8.22
N LEU A 89 -3.55 -4.41 7.63
CA LEU A 89 -2.38 -3.73 7.08
C LEU A 89 -2.07 -4.26 5.67
N ASP A 90 -1.40 -3.44 4.87
CA ASP A 90 -0.83 -3.85 3.58
C ASP A 90 0.65 -3.44 3.53
N VAL A 91 1.55 -4.40 3.35
CA VAL A 91 3.00 -4.12 3.28
C VAL A 91 3.48 -3.98 1.84
N TYR A 92 4.34 -3.00 1.60
CA TYR A 92 4.85 -2.75 0.26
C TYR A 92 5.95 -3.74 -0.13
N PHE A 93 5.85 -4.25 -1.36
CA PHE A 93 6.95 -4.92 -2.05
C PHE A 93 7.23 -4.24 -3.39
N ARG A 94 8.50 -4.23 -3.80
CA ARG A 94 8.92 -3.65 -5.09
C ARG A 94 8.32 -4.36 -6.30
N THR A 95 8.00 -5.67 -6.18
CA THR A 95 7.50 -6.47 -7.30
C THR A 95 6.26 -7.26 -6.90
N ARG A 96 5.33 -7.40 -7.86
CA ARG A 96 4.12 -8.20 -7.69
C ARG A 96 4.41 -9.65 -7.32
N LYS A 97 5.45 -10.25 -7.92
CA LYS A 97 5.87 -11.63 -7.59
C LYS A 97 6.17 -11.79 -6.08
N LYS A 98 6.86 -10.82 -5.47
CA LYS A 98 7.15 -10.87 -4.03
C LYS A 98 5.89 -10.62 -3.18
N ALA A 99 5.02 -9.70 -3.59
CA ALA A 99 3.74 -9.47 -2.92
C ALA A 99 2.83 -10.72 -2.95
N LEU A 100 2.76 -11.41 -4.09
CA LEU A 100 2.01 -12.66 -4.22
C LEU A 100 2.61 -13.79 -3.38
N LYS A 101 3.95 -13.89 -3.34
CA LYS A 101 4.64 -14.87 -2.48
C LYS A 101 4.38 -14.61 -1.00
N TRP A 102 4.27 -13.35 -0.60
CA TRP A 102 3.88 -12.98 0.77
C TRP A 102 2.44 -13.43 1.07
N GLY A 103 1.49 -13.11 0.18
CA GLY A 103 0.10 -13.53 0.32
C GLY A 103 -0.65 -12.82 1.46
N ARG A 104 -1.74 -13.41 1.92
CA ARG A 104 -2.53 -12.90 3.06
C ARG A 104 -2.21 -13.73 4.28
N GLN A 105 -1.83 -13.08 5.38
CA GLN A 105 -1.43 -13.77 6.59
C GLN A 105 -2.07 -13.14 7.83
N LYS A 106 -2.32 -13.94 8.87
CA LYS A 106 -2.70 -13.47 10.21
C LYS A 106 -1.43 -13.41 11.06
N ILE A 107 -0.95 -12.21 11.34
CA ILE A 107 0.33 -11.98 12.02
C ILE A 107 0.11 -11.20 13.33
N ASN A 108 0.87 -11.55 14.37
CA ASN A 108 0.99 -10.73 15.57
C ASN A 108 2.02 -9.61 15.31
N VAL A 109 1.54 -8.40 15.09
CA VAL A 109 2.38 -7.23 14.73
C VAL A 109 2.67 -6.44 15.99
N LYS A 110 3.93 -6.09 16.19
CA LYS A 110 4.33 -5.25 17.32
C LYS A 110 4.36 -3.79 16.89
N ILE A 111 3.60 -2.95 17.57
CA ILE A 111 3.61 -1.49 17.35
C ILE A 111 4.72 -0.90 18.21
N ARG A 112 5.59 -0.09 17.60
CA ARG A 112 6.67 0.63 18.25
C ARG A 112 6.24 2.10 18.31
N ARG A 113 5.80 2.53 19.50
CA ARG A 113 5.51 3.93 19.79
C ARG A 113 6.81 4.72 19.90
#